data_AF-A0A317YNM8-F1
#
_entry.id   AF-A0A317YNM8-F1
#
_cell.length_a   1.000
_cell.length_b   1.000
_cell.length_c   1.000
_cell.angle_alpha   90.00
_cell.angle_beta   90.00
_cell.angle_gamma   90.00
#
_symmetry.space_group_name_H-M   'P 1'
#
loop_
_entity.id
_entity.type
_entity.pdbx_description
1 polymer ?
#
loop_
_entity_poly.entity_id
_entity_poly.type
_entity_poly.pdbx_seq_one_letter_code
_entity_poly.pdbx_strand_id
1 'polypeptide(L)'
;LAAILGLFLAANSSFWLLPVGLVCMAVGYLYTGGPFPISWTPFGELFSGVFMGMFIIVIAFFIQTGNIQSYVIWLSVPIVITIGLINMANNIRDRVKDKASGRKTLPILLGKNASLTFMAIMYFIAYAFIVLTIIIKPGGSI
;
A
#
# COMPACT_ATOMS: atom_id res chain seq x y z
N LEU A 1 0.97 1.20 -22.94
CA LEU A 1 -0.20 0.37 -22.59
C LEU A 1 -0.98 0.93 -21.39
N ALA A 2 -0.37 1.03 -20.19
CA ALA A 2 -1.07 1.50 -18.98
C ALA A 2 -1.78 2.87 -19.13
N ALA A 3 -1.14 3.85 -19.77
CA ALA A 3 -1.76 5.16 -20.02
C ALA A 3 -3.00 5.08 -20.94
N ILE A 4 -2.95 4.23 -21.96
CA ILE A 4 -4.08 4.03 -22.89
C ILE A 4 -5.26 3.38 -22.17
N LEU A 5 -5.00 2.34 -21.37
CA LEU A 5 -6.02 1.68 -20.56
C LEU A 5 -6.60 2.62 -19.48
N GLY A 6 -5.76 3.47 -18.88
CA GLY A 6 -6.20 4.49 -17.93
C GLY A 6 -7.11 5.54 -18.56
N LEU A 7 -6.79 6.01 -19.77
CA LEU A 7 -7.66 6.92 -20.54
C LEU A 7 -9.00 6.26 -20.89
N PHE A 8 -8.98 4.99 -21.30
CA PHE A 8 -10.19 4.23 -21.58
C PHE A 8 -11.09 4.11 -20.34
N LEU A 9 -10.51 3.78 -19.18
CA LEU A 9 -11.27 3.72 -17.92
C LEU A 9 -11.83 5.09 -17.50
N ALA A 10 -11.03 6.16 -17.63
CA ALA A 10 -11.48 7.51 -17.30
C ALA A 10 -12.65 7.97 -18.18
N ALA A 11 -12.64 7.61 -19.47
CA ALA A 11 -13.73 7.92 -20.40
C ALA A 11 -15.03 7.18 -20.09
N ASN A 12 -14.96 5.99 -19.48
CA ASN A 12 -16.13 5.17 -19.14
C ASN A 12 -16.65 5.39 -17.71
N SER A 13 -15.80 5.86 -16.78
CA SER A 13 -16.18 6.03 -15.37
C SER A 13 -16.16 7.49 -14.92
N SER A 14 -14.97 8.11 -14.88
CA SER A 14 -14.83 9.50 -14.45
C SER A 14 -13.46 10.08 -14.81
N PHE A 15 -13.44 11.34 -15.23
CA PHE A 15 -12.20 12.08 -15.49
C PHE A 15 -11.36 12.32 -14.22
N TRP A 16 -11.93 12.19 -13.02
CA TRP A 16 -11.16 12.24 -11.76
C TRP A 16 -10.14 11.10 -11.64
N LEU A 17 -10.30 10.01 -12.39
CA LEU A 17 -9.31 8.93 -12.46
C LEU A 17 -8.00 9.37 -13.11
N LEU A 18 -7.99 10.41 -13.94
CA LEU A 18 -6.78 10.91 -14.60
C LEU A 18 -5.77 11.50 -13.60
N PRO A 19 -6.11 12.53 -12.80
CA PRO A 19 -5.18 13.07 -11.83
C PRO A 19 -4.77 12.03 -10.78
N VAL A 20 -5.71 11.20 -10.30
CA VAL A 20 -5.39 10.11 -9.35
C VAL A 20 -4.43 9.09 -9.96
N GLY A 21 -4.68 8.67 -11.20
CA GLY A 21 -3.82 7.75 -11.94
C GLY A 21 -2.42 8.32 -12.17
N LEU A 22 -2.30 9.61 -12.49
CA LEU A 22 -1.01 10.29 -12.63
C LEU A 22 -0.23 10.30 -11.31
N VAL A 23 -0.88 10.56 -10.18
CA VAL A 23 -0.24 10.48 -8.85
C VAL A 23 0.23 9.05 -8.56
N CYS A 24 -0.61 8.04 -8.81
CA CYS A 24 -0.22 6.63 -8.64
C CYS A 24 0.97 6.23 -9.52
N MET A 25 0.99 6.68 -10.79
CA MET A 25 2.11 6.44 -11.70
C MET A 25 3.39 7.15 -11.24
N ALA A 26 3.28 8.42 -10.81
CA ALA A 26 4.41 9.19 -10.29
C ALA A 26 5.01 8.52 -9.05
N VAL A 27 4.17 8.09 -8.11
CA VAL A 27 4.63 7.36 -6.92
C VAL A 27 5.23 6.01 -7.30
N GLY A 28 4.62 5.26 -8.22
CA GLY A 28 5.17 4.01 -8.72
C GLY A 28 6.55 4.18 -9.36
N TYR A 29 6.76 5.26 -10.11
CA TYR A 29 8.07 5.60 -10.68
C TYR A 29 9.08 6.00 -9.61
N LEU A 30 8.73 6.93 -8.71
CA LEU A 30 9.60 7.40 -7.63
C LEU A 30 9.87 6.32 -6.57
N TYR A 31 9.08 5.25 -6.56
CA TYR A 31 9.28 4.15 -5.65
C TYR A 31 10.60 3.42 -5.90
N THR A 32 10.94 3.15 -7.16
CA THR A 32 12.20 2.48 -7.55
C THR A 32 13.18 3.39 -8.30
N GLY A 33 12.68 4.39 -9.01
CA GLY A 33 13.46 5.30 -9.84
C GLY A 33 13.71 6.67 -9.21
N GLY A 34 14.44 7.51 -9.95
CA GLY A 34 14.85 8.83 -9.49
C GLY A 34 16.12 8.81 -8.61
N PRO A 35 16.62 10.00 -8.22
CA PRO A 35 17.85 10.13 -7.44
C PRO A 35 17.70 9.65 -5.98
N PHE A 36 16.45 9.65 -5.46
CA PHE A 36 16.14 9.22 -4.10
C PHE A 36 14.92 8.28 -4.10
N PRO A 37 15.09 7.00 -4.48
CA PRO A 37 13.98 6.06 -4.55
C PRO A 37 13.35 5.83 -3.18
N ILE A 38 12.01 5.83 -3.09
CA ILE A 38 11.31 5.60 -1.82
C ILE A 38 11.66 4.23 -1.23
N SER A 39 11.86 3.22 -2.07
CA SER A 39 12.29 1.87 -1.67
C SER A 39 13.66 1.83 -0.96
N TRP A 40 14.48 2.87 -1.06
CA TRP A 40 15.75 2.97 -0.35
C TRP A 40 15.62 3.56 1.05
N THR A 41 14.44 4.08 1.39
CA THR A 41 14.10 4.75 2.64
C THR A 41 13.29 3.83 3.56
N PRO A 42 13.07 4.19 4.85
CA PRO A 42 12.24 3.37 5.74
C PRO A 42 10.74 3.49 5.46
N PHE A 43 10.33 4.25 4.44
CA PHE A 43 8.94 4.44 4.06
C PHE A 43 8.47 3.47 2.96
N GLY A 44 9.36 2.63 2.44
CA GLY A 44 9.04 1.70 1.35
C GLY A 44 7.84 0.82 1.65
N GLU A 45 7.82 0.20 2.83
CA GLU A 45 6.74 -0.68 3.29
C GLU A 45 5.40 0.07 3.35
N LEU A 46 5.40 1.29 3.92
CA LEU A 46 4.22 2.13 4.04
C LEU A 46 3.65 2.54 2.68
N PHE A 47 4.49 3.03 1.78
CA PHE A 47 4.06 3.46 0.44
C PHE A 47 3.56 2.27 -0.38
N SER A 48 4.26 1.12 -0.35
CA SER A 48 3.77 -0.09 -1.01
C SER A 48 2.42 -0.53 -0.47
N GLY A 49 2.25 -0.50 0.86
CA GLY A 49 1.00 -0.84 1.52
C GLY A 49 -0.14 0.08 1.11
N VAL A 50 0.04 1.40 1.19
CA VAL A 50 -1.03 2.37 0.90
C VAL A 50 -1.43 2.33 -0.57
N PHE A 51 -0.49 2.35 -1.49
CA PHE A 51 -0.81 2.43 -2.92
C PHE A 51 -1.37 1.10 -3.44
N MET A 52 -0.79 -0.03 -3.07
CA MET A 52 -1.28 -1.33 -3.54
C MET A 52 -2.47 -1.84 -2.72
N GLY A 53 -2.53 -1.53 -1.42
CA GLY A 53 -3.54 -2.05 -0.51
C GLY A 53 -4.77 -1.18 -0.34
N MET A 54 -4.67 0.14 -0.52
CA MET A 54 -5.82 1.06 -0.38
C MET A 54 -6.20 1.69 -1.72
N PHE A 55 -5.28 2.33 -2.43
CA PHE A 55 -5.62 3.03 -3.67
C PHE A 55 -6.18 2.08 -4.74
N ILE A 56 -5.56 0.92 -4.97
CA ILE A 56 -6.09 -0.07 -5.94
C ILE A 56 -7.53 -0.47 -5.58
N ILE A 57 -7.81 -0.73 -4.30
CA ILE A 57 -9.14 -1.16 -3.83
C ILE A 57 -10.17 -0.05 -3.99
N VAL A 58 -9.85 1.17 -3.55
CA VAL A 58 -10.77 2.32 -3.63
C VAL A 58 -11.05 2.68 -5.09
N ILE A 59 -10.03 2.68 -5.96
CA ILE A 59 -10.20 2.94 -7.39
C ILE A 59 -11.06 1.86 -8.04
N ALA A 60 -10.79 0.58 -7.75
CA ALA A 60 -11.57 -0.52 -8.29
C ALA A 60 -13.04 -0.44 -7.84
N PHE A 61 -13.30 -0.14 -6.56
CA PHE A 61 -14.64 0.07 -6.04
C PHE A 61 -15.36 1.23 -6.73
N PHE A 62 -14.68 2.36 -6.88
CA PHE A 62 -15.24 3.56 -7.52
C PHE A 62 -15.60 3.30 -9.00
N ILE A 63 -14.74 2.61 -9.75
CA ILE A 63 -15.00 2.26 -11.16
C ILE A 63 -16.28 1.42 -11.28
N GLN A 64 -16.54 0.51 -10.34
CA GLN A 64 -17.69 -0.39 -10.40
C GLN A 64 -18.99 0.19 -9.85
N THR A 65 -18.91 1.06 -8.84
CA THR A 65 -20.10 1.57 -8.12
C THR A 65 -20.42 3.02 -8.43
N GLY A 66 -19.50 3.76 -9.04
CA GLY A 66 -19.63 5.20 -9.30
C GLY A 66 -19.57 6.09 -8.04
N ASN A 67 -19.27 5.53 -6.86
CA ASN A 67 -19.20 6.30 -5.61
C ASN A 67 -18.02 5.83 -4.74
N ILE A 68 -17.62 6.66 -3.77
CA ILE A 68 -16.60 6.36 -2.77
C ILE A 68 -17.30 6.26 -1.41
N GLN A 69 -17.19 5.10 -0.77
CA GLN A 69 -17.75 4.89 0.55
C GLN A 69 -16.64 4.71 1.58
N SER A 70 -16.82 5.33 2.75
CA SER A 70 -15.81 5.33 3.82
C SER A 70 -15.46 3.92 4.30
N TYR A 71 -16.41 2.98 4.29
CA TYR A 71 -16.14 1.60 4.70
C TYR A 71 -15.10 0.91 3.82
N VAL A 72 -14.99 1.27 2.54
CA VAL A 72 -13.99 0.67 1.63
C VAL A 72 -12.58 1.02 2.09
N ILE A 73 -12.39 2.27 2.53
CA ILE A 73 -11.14 2.74 3.12
C ILE A 73 -10.85 1.94 4.39
N TRP A 74 -11.84 1.78 5.28
CA TRP A 74 -11.71 0.97 6.51
C TRP A 74 -11.32 -0.48 6.21
N LEU A 75 -12.03 -1.15 5.29
CA LEU A 75 -11.76 -2.53 4.90
C LEU A 75 -10.37 -2.73 4.25
N SER A 76 -9.81 -1.67 3.64
CA SER A 76 -8.49 -1.73 3.02
C SER A 76 -7.33 -1.67 4.02
N VAL A 77 -7.54 -1.21 5.26
CA VAL A 77 -6.46 -1.02 6.25
C VAL A 77 -5.69 -2.32 6.55
N PRO A 78 -6.33 -3.47 6.82
CA PRO A 78 -5.60 -4.74 6.99
C PRO A 78 -4.78 -5.14 5.75
N ILE A 79 -5.25 -4.77 4.56
CA ILE A 79 -4.57 -5.08 3.30
C ILE A 79 -3.34 -4.19 3.12
N VAL A 80 -3.44 -2.90 3.47
CA VAL A 80 -2.29 -1.97 3.54
C VAL A 80 -1.20 -2.55 4.42
N ILE A 81 -1.57 -3.02 5.62
CA ILE A 81 -0.62 -3.60 6.57
C ILE A 81 0.02 -4.85 5.98
N THR A 82 -0.78 -5.81 5.51
CA THR A 82 -0.26 -7.10 5.03
C THR A 82 0.63 -6.97 3.79
N ILE A 83 0.32 -6.06 2.85
CA ILE A 83 1.21 -5.78 1.71
C ILE A 83 2.52 -5.14 2.18
N GLY A 84 2.46 -4.18 3.10
CA GLY A 84 3.65 -3.60 3.72
C GLY A 84 4.52 -4.67 4.39
N LEU A 85 3.92 -5.65 5.06
CA LEU A 85 4.62 -6.76 5.70
C LEU A 85 5.24 -7.75 4.71
N ILE A 86 4.61 -8.00 3.56
CA ILE A 86 5.23 -8.79 2.48
C ILE A 86 6.52 -8.10 1.99
N ASN A 87 6.45 -6.78 1.77
CA ASN A 87 7.63 -6.00 1.38
C ASN A 87 8.69 -5.98 2.49
N MET A 88 8.28 -5.87 3.74
CA MET A 88 9.17 -5.96 4.90
C MET A 88 9.89 -7.31 4.95
N ALA A 89 9.19 -8.42 4.69
CA ALA A 89 9.79 -9.76 4.65
C ALA A 89 10.90 -9.84 3.59
N ASN A 90 10.67 -9.28 2.41
CA ASN A 90 11.68 -9.18 1.36
C ASN A 90 12.88 -8.35 1.83
N ASN A 91 12.64 -7.18 2.41
CA ASN A 91 13.71 -6.30 2.91
C ASN A 91 14.48 -6.90 4.10
N ILE A 92 13.87 -7.75 4.94
CA ILE A 92 14.57 -8.49 6.01
C ILE A 92 15.52 -9.53 5.41
N ARG A 93 15.06 -10.29 4.40
CA ARG A 93 15.87 -11.30 3.70
C ARG A 93 17.08 -10.64 3.05
N ASP A 94 16.87 -9.51 2.37
CA ASP A 94 17.88 -8.86 1.54
C ASP A 94 18.71 -7.82 2.32
N ARG A 95 18.42 -7.62 3.62
CA ARG A 95 18.99 -6.60 4.52
C ARG A 95 20.51 -6.47 4.46
N VAL A 96 21.25 -7.57 4.42
CA VAL A 96 22.73 -7.53 4.45
C VAL A 96 23.28 -6.97 3.14
N LYS A 97 22.75 -7.46 2.01
CA LYS A 97 23.10 -7.00 0.67
C LYS A 97 22.68 -5.55 0.46
N ASP A 98 21.46 -5.20 0.86
CA ASP A 98 20.90 -3.86 0.73
C ASP A 98 21.63 -2.83 1.61
N LYS A 99 22.08 -3.22 2.80
CA LYS A 99 22.91 -2.35 3.64
C LYS A 99 24.26 -2.05 2.99
N ALA A 100 24.86 -3.04 2.34
CA ALA A 100 26.14 -2.87 1.64
C ALA A 100 26.03 -1.93 0.42
N SER A 101 24.86 -1.85 -0.22
CA SER A 101 24.59 -0.89 -1.31
C SER A 101 24.20 0.51 -0.82
N GLY A 102 24.13 0.74 0.49
CA GLY A 102 23.80 2.04 1.08
C GLY A 102 22.32 2.30 1.29
N ARG A 103 21.43 1.31 1.08
CA ARG A 103 19.99 1.45 1.39
C ARG A 103 19.78 1.62 2.90
N LYS A 104 18.73 2.35 3.26
CA LYS A 104 18.30 2.62 4.64
C LYS A 104 16.83 2.23 4.83
N THR A 105 16.50 0.98 4.50
CA THR A 105 15.14 0.43 4.68
C THR A 105 14.80 0.25 6.15
N LEU A 106 13.51 0.13 6.47
CA LEU A 106 13.06 -0.04 7.85
C LEU A 106 13.71 -1.26 8.53
N PRO A 107 13.86 -2.44 7.87
CA PRO A 107 14.59 -3.57 8.46
C PRO A 107 16.08 -3.34 8.70
N ILE A 108 16.72 -2.46 7.93
CA ILE A 108 18.12 -2.07 8.16
C ILE A 108 18.24 -1.23 9.42
N LEU A 109 17.30 -0.30 9.64
CA LEU A 109 17.29 0.59 10.80
C LEU A 109 16.88 -0.12 12.09
N LEU A 110 15.86 -0.99 12.04
CA LEU A 110 15.41 -1.76 13.20
C LEU A 110 16.34 -2.93 13.54
N GLY A 111 16.99 -3.51 12.53
CA GLY A 111 17.71 -4.78 12.67
C GLY A 111 16.79 -5.99 12.64
N LYS A 112 17.36 -7.19 12.45
CA LYS A 112 16.61 -8.43 12.15
C LYS A 112 15.56 -8.77 13.23
N ASN A 113 15.96 -8.82 14.50
CA ASN A 113 15.08 -9.28 15.58
C ASN A 113 13.91 -8.31 15.80
N ALA A 114 14.18 -7.01 15.91
CA ALA A 114 13.13 -6.00 16.04
C ALA A 114 12.21 -5.94 14.80
N SER A 115 12.75 -6.22 13.61
CA SER A 115 11.93 -6.34 12.39
C SER A 115 10.93 -7.51 12.47
N LEU A 116 11.38 -8.67 12.95
CA LEU A 116 10.49 -9.83 13.14
C LEU A 116 9.42 -9.55 14.21
N THR A 117 9.80 -8.91 15.32
CA THR A 117 8.85 -8.48 16.36
C THR A 117 7.84 -7.48 15.80
N PHE A 118 8.29 -6.48 15.06
CA PHE A 118 7.42 -5.51 14.41
C PHE A 118 6.43 -6.18 13.45
N MET A 119 6.91 -7.13 12.62
CA MET A 119 6.03 -7.90 11.74
C MET A 119 4.96 -8.67 12.52
N ALA A 120 5.34 -9.36 13.58
CA ALA A 120 4.39 -10.12 14.41
C ALA A 120 3.32 -9.21 15.04
N ILE A 121 3.72 -8.06 15.59
CA ILE A 121 2.78 -7.07 16.15
C ILE A 121 1.85 -6.52 15.07
N MET A 122 2.37 -6.16 13.91
CA MET A 122 1.56 -5.63 12.81
C MET A 122 0.59 -6.68 12.24
N TYR A 123 0.99 -7.95 12.14
CA TYR A 123 0.06 -9.03 11.79
C TYR A 123 -1.06 -9.16 12.82
N PHE A 124 -0.72 -9.15 14.11
CA PHE A 124 -1.72 -9.17 15.18
C PHE A 124 -2.69 -7.99 15.04
N ILE A 125 -2.19 -6.77 14.80
CA ILE A 125 -3.01 -5.58 14.57
C ILE A 125 -3.91 -5.75 13.34
N ALA A 126 -3.38 -6.26 12.22
CA ALA A 126 -4.17 -6.45 11.00
C ALA A 126 -5.33 -7.43 11.22
N TYR A 127 -5.09 -8.56 11.90
CA TYR A 127 -6.15 -9.54 12.21
C TYR A 127 -7.12 -9.04 13.28
N ALA A 128 -6.62 -8.36 14.32
CA ALA A 128 -7.47 -7.72 15.31
C ALA A 128 -8.40 -6.68 14.65
N PHE A 129 -7.87 -5.90 13.70
CA PHE A 129 -8.66 -4.94 12.93
C PHE A 129 -9.77 -5.63 12.12
N ILE A 130 -9.49 -6.76 11.48
CA ILE A 130 -10.52 -7.55 10.77
C ILE A 130 -11.62 -7.98 11.75
N VAL A 131 -11.25 -8.53 12.91
CA VAL A 131 -12.23 -8.93 13.94
C VAL A 131 -13.05 -7.73 14.40
N LEU A 132 -12.40 -6.58 14.63
CA LEU A 132 -13.08 -5.34 15.02
C LEU A 132 -14.05 -4.87 13.94
N THR A 133 -13.72 -4.97 12.65
CA THR A 133 -14.64 -4.60 11.57
C THR A 133 -15.87 -5.50 11.45
N ILE A 134 -15.81 -6.74 11.96
CA ILE A 134 -16.97 -7.63 12.02
C ILE A 134 -17.91 -7.20 13.15
N ILE A 135 -17.34 -6.85 14.30
CA ILE A 135 -18.09 -6.49 15.52
C ILE A 135 -18.67 -5.08 15.38
N ILE A 136 -17.84 -4.14 14.92
CA ILE A 136 -18.23 -2.77 14.64
C ILE A 136 -18.88 -2.80 13.26
N LYS A 137 -20.20 -2.96 13.21
CA LYS A 137 -20.97 -2.64 11.99
C LYS A 137 -20.47 -1.28 11.49
N PRO A 138 -19.81 -1.19 10.33
CA PRO A 138 -19.63 0.11 9.71
C PRO A 138 -21.04 0.62 9.45
N GLY A 139 -21.31 1.88 9.73
CA GLY A 139 -22.54 2.57 9.34
C GLY A 139 -22.65 2.66 7.81
N GLY A 140 -22.80 1.51 7.17
CA GLY A 140 -22.97 1.28 5.75
C GLY A 140 -23.98 0.17 5.62
N SER A 141 -25.22 0.48 6.04
CA SER A 141 -26.41 -0.16 5.51
C SER A 141 -26.22 -0.34 4.01
N ILE A 142 -26.32 -1.58 3.55
CA ILE A 142 -27.23 -1.84 2.44
C ILE A 142 -28.60 -1.90 3.10
#